data_AF-A0A954F0U0-F1
#
_entry.id   AF-A0A954F0U0-F1
#
_cell.length_a   1.000
_cell.length_b   1.000
_cell.length_c   1.000
_cell.angle_alpha   90.00
_cell.angle_beta   90.00
_cell.angle_gamma   90.00
#
_symmetry.space_group_name_H-M   'P 1'
#
loop_
_entity.id
_entity.type
_entity.pdbx_description
1 polymer ?
#
loop_
_entity_poly.entity_id
_entity_poly.type
_entity_poly.pdbx_seq_one_letter_code
_entity_poly.pdbx_strand_id
1 'polypeptide(L)'
;MAKKQRDQSKVCGAKNRQGKPCQSYAMPNGRCRKHGGKSRPPGPNHPTYKHGKRSKARLPDNLAEQVRKEMAVQNFLNLDESTAIIRVRRNELLKKLDGAADLPSLKQIDKNISAARKHLKDGNEAEAREVLRELEAQVERLVSHQTTWAEIQKTIEQERKLITSERDAMFKAGTLISTTQAVHAMNLLVGAAVEHLTDPKAVEAIQRQFALMIGKQKLGITDVTENESDES
;
A
#
# COMPACT_ATOMS: atom_id res chain seq x y z
N MET A 1 -11.70 -33.11 15.01
CA MET A 1 -13.12 -32.97 14.61
C MET A 1 -13.42 -31.48 14.42
N ALA A 2 -13.91 -31.12 13.23
CA ALA A 2 -14.10 -29.74 12.79
C ALA A 2 -15.18 -29.00 13.61
N LYS A 3 -14.86 -27.80 14.12
CA LYS A 3 -15.84 -26.89 14.73
C LYS A 3 -16.78 -26.37 13.62
N LYS A 4 -17.97 -26.97 13.54
CA LYS A 4 -19.09 -26.56 12.69
C LYS A 4 -19.39 -25.07 12.93
N GLN A 5 -19.27 -24.26 11.87
CA GLN A 5 -19.61 -22.82 11.87
C GLN A 5 -21.06 -22.65 12.35
N ARG A 6 -21.26 -21.83 13.39
CA ARG A 6 -22.58 -21.56 13.97
C ARG A 6 -23.44 -20.79 12.98
N ASP A 7 -24.64 -21.30 12.86
CA ASP A 7 -25.76 -20.84 12.05
C ASP A 7 -25.98 -19.32 12.12
N GLN A 8 -26.26 -18.73 10.97
CA GLN A 8 -26.55 -17.31 10.81
C GLN A 8 -27.75 -16.95 11.69
N SER A 9 -27.58 -16.00 12.61
CA SER A 9 -28.71 -15.50 13.39
C SER A 9 -29.82 -15.06 12.41
N LYS A 10 -30.98 -15.72 12.45
CA LYS A 10 -32.15 -15.40 11.59
C LYS A 10 -32.56 -13.93 11.69
N VAL A 11 -32.12 -13.22 12.73
CA VAL A 11 -32.40 -11.82 13.03
C VAL A 11 -31.20 -10.90 12.76
N CYS A 12 -31.50 -9.68 12.36
CA CYS A 12 -30.54 -8.62 12.08
C CYS A 12 -29.77 -8.19 13.34
N GLY A 13 -28.44 -8.20 13.29
CA GLY A 13 -27.60 -7.82 14.43
C GLY A 13 -27.49 -6.31 14.73
N ALA A 14 -28.42 -5.48 14.25
CA ALA A 14 -28.42 -4.03 14.49
C ALA A 14 -29.38 -3.66 15.62
N LYS A 15 -29.23 -2.47 16.23
CA LYS A 15 -30.20 -1.92 17.19
C LYS A 15 -31.19 -0.99 16.49
N ASN A 16 -32.44 -0.96 16.93
CA ASN A 16 -33.44 0.00 16.47
C ASN A 16 -33.20 1.39 17.13
N ARG A 17 -33.99 2.41 16.75
CA ARG A 17 -33.89 3.77 17.31
C ARG A 17 -34.09 3.85 18.83
N GLN A 18 -34.73 2.84 19.43
CA GLN A 18 -34.97 2.73 20.87
C GLN A 18 -33.87 1.92 21.58
N GLY A 19 -32.77 1.59 20.89
CA GLY A 19 -31.65 0.82 21.45
C GLY A 19 -31.87 -0.69 21.57
N LYS A 20 -33.04 -1.21 21.18
CA LYS A 20 -33.38 -2.64 21.25
C LYS A 20 -32.88 -3.41 20.02
N PRO A 21 -32.55 -4.71 20.11
CA PRO A 21 -32.14 -5.52 18.96
C PRO A 21 -33.19 -5.54 17.84
N CYS A 22 -32.74 -5.48 16.59
CA CYS A 22 -33.61 -5.50 15.43
C CYS A 22 -34.19 -6.90 15.21
N GLN A 23 -35.51 -6.99 15.26
CA GLN A 23 -36.25 -8.25 15.09
C GLN A 23 -36.46 -8.64 13.61
N SER A 24 -36.02 -7.81 12.65
CA SER A 24 -36.19 -8.11 11.23
C SER A 24 -35.21 -9.19 10.76
N TYR A 25 -35.64 -9.99 9.77
CA TYR A 25 -34.80 -11.03 9.18
C TYR A 25 -33.49 -10.48 8.61
N ALA A 26 -32.39 -11.16 8.91
CA ALA A 26 -31.08 -10.86 8.36
C ALA A 26 -30.96 -11.34 6.91
N MET A 27 -30.35 -10.52 6.06
CA MET A 27 -29.85 -10.96 4.74
C MET A 27 -28.49 -11.66 4.92
N PRO A 28 -27.89 -12.24 3.86
CA PRO A 28 -26.62 -12.98 3.97
C PRO A 28 -25.44 -12.20 4.61
N ASN A 29 -25.51 -10.87 4.61
CA ASN A 29 -24.53 -9.99 5.26
C ASN A 29 -24.79 -9.74 6.76
N GLY A 30 -25.76 -10.43 7.39
CA GLY A 30 -26.10 -10.30 8.81
C GLY A 30 -26.91 -9.04 9.18
N ARG A 31 -27.40 -8.30 8.19
CA ARG A 31 -28.22 -7.08 8.36
C ARG A 31 -29.54 -7.19 7.60
N CYS A 32 -30.61 -6.61 8.13
CA CYS A 32 -31.90 -6.54 7.41
C CYS A 32 -31.89 -5.43 6.36
N ARG A 33 -32.86 -5.46 5.45
CA ARG A 33 -33.06 -4.45 4.40
C ARG A 33 -32.97 -3.01 4.90
N LYS A 34 -33.52 -2.71 6.08
CA LYS A 34 -33.54 -1.35 6.67
C LYS A 34 -32.22 -0.95 7.37
N HIS A 35 -31.39 -1.91 7.77
CA HIS A 35 -30.13 -1.67 8.50
C HIS A 35 -28.89 -2.02 7.67
N GLY A 36 -28.95 -1.85 6.34
CA GLY A 36 -27.82 -2.05 5.44
C GLY A 36 -27.72 -3.45 4.81
N GLY A 37 -28.78 -4.25 4.86
CA GLY A 37 -28.84 -5.56 4.19
C GLY A 37 -28.66 -5.48 2.67
N LYS A 38 -29.06 -4.35 2.07
CA LYS A 38 -28.86 -4.05 0.63
C LYS A 38 -27.54 -3.36 0.31
N SER A 39 -26.75 -2.99 1.32
CA SER A 39 -25.49 -2.31 1.09
C SER A 39 -24.52 -3.26 0.40
N ARG A 40 -23.83 -2.77 -0.64
CA ARG A 40 -22.77 -3.52 -1.32
C ARG A 40 -21.72 -3.94 -0.29
N PRO A 41 -21.13 -5.15 -0.43
CA PRO A 41 -20.05 -5.57 0.46
C PRO A 41 -18.95 -4.50 0.49
N PRO A 42 -18.39 -4.19 1.68
CA PRO A 42 -17.20 -3.35 1.75
C PRO A 42 -16.06 -4.06 1.01
N GLY A 43 -15.28 -3.33 0.22
CA GLY A 43 -14.16 -3.89 -0.54
C GLY A 43 -13.77 -3.01 -1.73
N PRO A 44 -12.76 -3.42 -2.52
CA PRO A 44 -12.20 -2.63 -3.62
C PRO A 44 -13.23 -2.18 -4.67
N ASN A 45 -14.30 -2.96 -4.85
CA ASN A 45 -15.39 -2.68 -5.79
C ASN A 45 -16.47 -1.75 -5.20
N HIS A 46 -16.31 -1.26 -3.97
CA HIS A 46 -17.25 -0.33 -3.35
C HIS A 46 -16.96 1.11 -3.83
N PRO A 47 -17.95 1.92 -4.24
CA PRO A 47 -17.74 3.27 -4.77
C PRO A 47 -17.02 4.23 -3.81
N THR A 48 -17.11 3.97 -2.50
CA THR A 48 -16.43 4.75 -1.45
C THR A 48 -15.14 4.10 -0.95
N TYR A 49 -14.68 3.03 -1.58
CA TYR A 49 -13.40 2.41 -1.26
C TYR A 49 -12.27 3.35 -1.68
N LYS A 50 -11.56 3.89 -0.69
CA LYS A 50 -10.46 4.82 -0.95
C LYS A 50 -9.09 4.16 -0.77
N HIS A 51 -8.81 3.61 0.41
CA HIS A 51 -7.45 3.13 0.77
C HIS A 51 -7.46 1.95 1.77
N GLY A 52 -8.55 1.19 1.90
CA GLY A 52 -8.59 0.08 2.86
C GLY A 52 -8.88 0.49 4.32
N LYS A 53 -8.36 1.63 4.80
CA LYS A 53 -8.36 2.08 6.22
C LYS A 53 -9.70 2.05 6.98
N ARG A 54 -10.84 2.24 6.30
CA ARG A 54 -12.19 2.20 6.91
C ARG A 54 -13.07 1.06 6.39
N SER A 55 -12.52 0.21 5.53
CA SER A 55 -13.26 -0.93 5.00
C SER A 55 -13.36 -1.95 6.12
N LYS A 56 -14.57 -2.20 6.62
CA LYS A 56 -14.84 -3.39 7.46
C LYS A 56 -14.68 -4.70 6.70
N ALA A 57 -14.12 -4.66 5.48
CA ALA A 57 -13.70 -5.82 4.74
C ALA A 57 -12.57 -6.44 5.54
N ARG A 58 -12.90 -7.50 6.28
CA ARG A 58 -11.92 -8.36 6.95
C ARG A 58 -10.92 -8.76 5.87
N LEU A 59 -9.67 -8.28 5.97
CA LEU A 59 -8.61 -8.81 5.14
C LEU A 59 -8.61 -10.33 5.34
N PRO A 60 -8.53 -11.14 4.27
CA PRO A 60 -8.27 -12.56 4.39
C PRO A 60 -7.12 -12.84 5.38
N ASP A 61 -7.21 -13.91 6.17
CA ASP A 61 -6.30 -14.12 7.32
C ASP A 61 -4.81 -14.15 6.90
N ASN A 62 -4.52 -14.68 5.72
CA ASN A 62 -3.19 -14.71 5.10
C ASN A 62 -2.64 -13.32 4.76
N LEU A 63 -3.52 -12.38 4.40
CA LEU A 63 -3.23 -10.98 4.09
C LEU A 63 -3.02 -10.17 5.38
N ALA A 64 -3.86 -10.41 6.39
CA ALA A 64 -3.75 -9.75 7.69
C ALA A 64 -2.44 -10.09 8.43
N GLU A 65 -1.92 -11.30 8.26
CA GLU A 65 -0.61 -11.71 8.78
C GLU A 65 0.54 -11.00 8.05
N GLN A 66 0.47 -10.89 6.72
CA GLN A 66 1.50 -10.19 5.93
C GLN A 66 1.55 -8.69 6.28
N VAL A 67 0.38 -8.04 6.43
CA VAL A 67 0.30 -6.64 6.86
C VAL A 67 0.95 -6.47 8.24
N ARG A 68 0.66 -7.35 9.21
CA ARG A 68 1.27 -7.28 10.55
C ARG A 68 2.79 -7.45 10.52
N LYS A 69 3.32 -8.31 9.63
CA LYS A 69 4.77 -8.48 9.46
C LYS A 69 5.43 -7.24 8.86
N GLU A 70 4.82 -6.63 7.84
CA GLU A 70 5.32 -5.38 7.25
C GLU A 70 5.30 -4.22 8.26
N MET A 71 4.25 -4.13 9.09
CA MET A 71 4.14 -3.14 10.17
C MET A 71 5.21 -3.29 11.27
N ALA A 72 5.73 -4.50 11.49
CA ALA A 72 6.75 -4.75 12.51
C ALA A 72 8.15 -4.27 12.09
N VAL A 73 8.37 -3.99 10.79
CA VAL A 73 9.68 -3.63 10.23
C VAL A 73 9.91 -2.10 10.21
N GLN A 74 8.88 -1.26 10.41
CA GLN A 74 9.01 0.20 10.31
C GLN A 74 8.49 0.90 11.56
N ASN A 75 9.40 1.55 12.30
CA ASN A 75 9.05 2.57 13.29
C ASN A 75 8.67 3.85 12.51
N PHE A 76 7.38 4.20 12.36
CA PHE A 76 6.83 5.58 12.45
C PHE A 76 5.31 5.60 12.12
N LEU A 77 4.49 5.87 13.15
CA LEU A 77 3.13 6.48 13.18
C LEU A 77 2.13 6.24 12.03
N ASN A 78 0.94 5.71 12.39
CA ASN A 78 -0.43 5.87 11.82
C ASN A 78 -0.72 5.69 10.30
N LEU A 79 0.26 5.81 9.40
CA LEU A 79 0.14 5.51 7.97
C LEU A 79 0.65 4.13 7.59
N ASP A 80 1.45 3.50 8.46
CA ASP A 80 1.96 2.14 8.28
C ASP A 80 0.85 1.18 7.86
N GLU A 81 -0.35 1.26 8.45
CA GLU A 81 -1.43 0.35 8.07
C GLU A 81 -1.93 0.57 6.64
N SER A 82 -2.07 1.83 6.19
CA SER A 82 -2.61 2.14 4.85
C SER A 82 -1.57 1.90 3.76
N THR A 83 -0.32 2.26 4.00
CA THR A 83 0.79 1.95 3.10
C THR A 83 1.06 0.46 3.09
N ALA A 84 1.05 -0.24 4.23
CA ALA A 84 1.21 -1.69 4.29
C ALA A 84 0.10 -2.43 3.54
N ILE A 85 -1.18 -2.03 3.67
CA ILE A 85 -2.26 -2.64 2.87
C ILE A 85 -1.99 -2.50 1.37
N ILE A 86 -1.55 -1.32 0.93
CA ILE A 86 -1.25 -1.07 -0.49
C ILE A 86 -0.02 -1.87 -0.95
N ARG A 87 1.02 -1.95 -0.13
CA ARG A 87 2.23 -2.76 -0.40
C ARG A 87 1.89 -4.23 -0.50
N VAL A 88 1.12 -4.75 0.44
CA VAL A 88 0.68 -6.15 0.43
C VAL A 88 -0.17 -6.42 -0.81
N ARG A 89 -1.12 -5.54 -1.15
CA ARG A 89 -1.90 -5.68 -2.39
C ARG A 89 -1.02 -5.68 -3.64
N ARG A 90 -0.02 -4.79 -3.71
CA ARG A 90 0.96 -4.78 -4.79
C ARG A 90 1.70 -6.11 -4.87
N ASN A 91 2.15 -6.66 -3.75
CA ASN A 91 2.85 -7.94 -3.70
C ASN A 91 1.97 -9.10 -4.16
N GLU A 92 0.66 -9.10 -3.85
CA GLU A 92 -0.28 -10.07 -4.41
C GLU A 92 -0.41 -9.95 -5.94
N LEU A 93 -0.52 -8.72 -6.45
CA LEU A 93 -0.63 -8.48 -7.88
C LEU A 93 0.65 -8.88 -8.63
N LEU A 94 1.82 -8.64 -8.03
CA LEU A 94 3.10 -9.11 -8.55
C LEU A 94 3.17 -10.64 -8.57
N LYS A 95 2.76 -11.33 -7.50
CA LYS A 95 2.69 -12.80 -7.48
C LYS A 95 1.73 -13.36 -8.54
N LYS A 96 0.60 -12.69 -8.77
CA LYS A 96 -0.34 -13.05 -9.83
C LYS A 96 0.32 -12.92 -11.22
N LEU A 97 1.22 -11.96 -11.38
CA LEU A 97 1.98 -11.73 -12.60
C LEU A 97 3.07 -12.79 -12.82
N ASP A 98 3.79 -13.15 -11.76
CA ASP A 98 4.85 -14.19 -11.81
C ASP A 98 4.28 -15.55 -12.22
N GLY A 99 3.04 -15.86 -11.81
CA GLY A 99 2.32 -17.06 -12.24
C GLY A 99 1.85 -17.04 -13.71
N ALA A 100 1.96 -15.90 -14.41
CA ALA A 100 1.53 -15.71 -15.80
C ALA A 100 2.70 -15.75 -16.79
N ALA A 101 3.70 -16.60 -16.53
CA ALA A 101 5.01 -16.60 -17.19
C ALA A 101 4.98 -16.80 -18.73
N ASP A 102 3.89 -17.29 -19.31
CA ASP A 102 3.79 -17.51 -20.76
C ASP A 102 2.73 -16.62 -21.40
N LEU A 103 3.11 -15.37 -21.69
CA LEU A 103 2.31 -14.51 -22.56
C LEU A 103 2.52 -14.91 -24.04
N PRO A 104 1.45 -14.97 -24.84
CA PRO A 104 1.58 -15.25 -26.26
C PRO A 104 2.33 -14.10 -26.94
N SER A 105 3.33 -14.44 -27.75
CA SER A 105 4.03 -13.45 -28.57
C SER A 105 3.11 -12.89 -29.67
N LEU A 106 3.34 -11.65 -30.08
CA LEU A 106 2.61 -11.04 -31.20
C LEU A 106 2.72 -11.87 -32.49
N LYS A 107 3.87 -12.52 -32.70
CA LYS A 107 4.09 -13.44 -33.83
C LYS A 107 3.20 -14.68 -33.75
N GLN A 108 2.93 -15.20 -32.55
CA GLN A 108 2.03 -16.36 -32.37
C GLN A 108 0.58 -15.98 -32.67
N ILE A 109 0.17 -14.79 -32.23
CA ILE A 109 -1.16 -14.23 -32.49
C ILE A 109 -1.37 -14.01 -34.00
N ASP A 110 -0.39 -13.41 -34.67
CA ASP A 110 -0.43 -13.18 -36.11
C ASP A 110 -0.50 -14.49 -36.92
N LYS A 111 0.25 -15.52 -36.49
CA LYS A 111 0.13 -16.88 -37.06
C LYS A 111 -1.28 -17.44 -36.92
N ASN A 112 -1.88 -17.34 -35.73
CA ASN A 112 -3.23 -17.85 -35.47
C ASN A 112 -4.29 -17.09 -36.30
N ILE A 113 -4.17 -15.76 -36.42
CA ILE A 113 -5.03 -14.96 -37.30
C ILE A 113 -4.92 -15.42 -38.75
N SER A 114 -3.69 -15.63 -39.23
CA SER A 114 -3.44 -16.09 -40.60
C SER A 114 -3.99 -17.49 -40.86
N ALA A 115 -3.83 -18.40 -39.90
CA ALA A 115 -4.39 -19.75 -39.97
C ALA A 115 -5.93 -19.74 -39.98
N ALA A 116 -6.56 -18.96 -39.10
CA ALA A 116 -8.02 -18.81 -39.07
C ALA A 116 -8.56 -18.28 -40.41
N ARG A 117 -7.92 -17.24 -40.98
CA ARG A 117 -8.29 -16.71 -42.31
C ARG A 117 -8.19 -17.76 -43.41
N LYS A 118 -7.14 -18.60 -43.39
CA LYS A 118 -6.97 -19.68 -44.36
C LYS A 118 -8.08 -20.73 -44.22
N HIS A 119 -8.38 -21.20 -43.02
CA HIS A 119 -9.45 -22.17 -42.80
C HIS A 119 -10.82 -21.66 -43.24
N LEU A 120 -11.12 -20.38 -42.98
CA LEU A 120 -12.35 -19.75 -43.48
C LEU A 120 -12.40 -19.69 -45.01
N LYS A 121 -11.28 -19.40 -45.67
CA LYS A 121 -11.19 -19.37 -47.13
C LYS A 121 -11.38 -20.76 -47.75
N ASP A 122 -10.83 -21.78 -47.08
CA ASP A 122 -10.86 -23.17 -47.55
C ASP A 122 -12.21 -23.88 -47.22
N GLY A 123 -13.15 -23.19 -46.57
CA GLY A 123 -14.46 -23.75 -46.17
C GLY A 123 -14.41 -24.66 -44.93
N ASN A 124 -13.25 -24.71 -44.26
CA ASN A 124 -12.98 -25.53 -43.07
C ASN A 124 -13.45 -24.82 -41.80
N GLU A 125 -14.77 -24.71 -41.64
CA GLU A 125 -15.37 -23.93 -40.54
C GLU A 125 -15.02 -24.47 -39.14
N ALA A 126 -14.90 -25.80 -38.99
CA ALA A 126 -14.62 -26.40 -37.68
C ALA A 126 -13.22 -26.03 -37.19
N GLU A 127 -12.23 -26.15 -38.06
CA GLU A 127 -10.83 -25.80 -37.81
C GLU A 127 -10.68 -24.29 -37.60
N ALA A 128 -11.40 -23.47 -38.38
CA ALA A 128 -11.42 -22.03 -38.18
C ALA A 128 -11.92 -21.65 -36.78
N ARG A 129 -13.01 -22.29 -36.30
CA ARG A 129 -13.56 -22.04 -34.97
C ARG A 129 -12.59 -22.42 -33.85
N GLU A 130 -11.86 -23.52 -33.99
CA GLU A 130 -10.84 -23.91 -33.00
C GLU A 130 -9.68 -22.91 -32.93
N VAL A 131 -9.18 -22.45 -34.07
CA VAL A 131 -8.11 -21.44 -34.10
C VAL A 131 -8.59 -20.11 -33.49
N LEU A 132 -9.85 -19.72 -33.75
CA LEU A 132 -10.44 -18.52 -33.16
C LEU A 132 -10.60 -18.64 -31.64
N ARG A 133 -11.00 -19.80 -31.11
CA ARG A 133 -11.06 -20.05 -29.66
C ARG A 133 -9.70 -19.90 -28.99
N GLU A 134 -8.65 -20.46 -29.59
CA GLU A 134 -7.28 -20.29 -29.08
C GLU A 134 -6.84 -18.81 -29.12
N LEU A 135 -7.18 -18.09 -30.18
CA LEU A 135 -6.90 -16.66 -30.30
C LEU A 135 -7.61 -15.85 -29.20
N GLU A 136 -8.88 -16.14 -28.94
CA GLU A 136 -9.64 -15.51 -27.85
C GLU A 136 -8.99 -15.74 -26.49
N ALA A 137 -8.59 -16.99 -26.19
CA ALA A 137 -7.90 -17.33 -24.93
C ALA A 137 -6.54 -16.63 -24.80
N GLN A 138 -5.82 -16.41 -25.90
CA GLN A 138 -4.56 -15.66 -25.92
C GLN A 138 -4.78 -14.16 -25.64
N VAL A 139 -5.79 -13.56 -26.29
CA VAL A 139 -6.14 -12.16 -26.08
C VAL A 139 -6.63 -11.93 -24.65
N GLU A 140 -7.45 -12.82 -24.10
CA GLU A 140 -7.94 -12.72 -22.73
C GLU A 140 -6.78 -12.74 -21.71
N ARG A 141 -5.79 -13.61 -21.90
CA ARG A 141 -4.56 -13.63 -21.08
C ARG A 141 -3.81 -12.30 -21.15
N LEU A 142 -3.63 -11.73 -22.34
CA LEU A 142 -2.96 -10.44 -22.52
C LEU A 142 -3.72 -9.29 -21.84
N VAL A 143 -5.04 -9.24 -22.00
CA VAL A 143 -5.89 -8.23 -21.34
C VAL A 143 -5.83 -8.39 -19.81
N SER A 144 -5.89 -9.61 -19.30
CA SER A 144 -5.76 -9.89 -17.86
C SER A 144 -4.40 -9.46 -17.30
N HIS A 145 -3.31 -9.68 -18.05
CA HIS A 145 -1.98 -9.24 -17.69
C HIS A 145 -1.88 -7.70 -17.69
N GLN A 146 -2.38 -7.03 -18.73
CA GLN A 146 -2.36 -5.57 -18.84
C GLN A 146 -3.21 -4.90 -17.76
N THR A 147 -4.39 -5.45 -17.45
CA THR A 147 -5.25 -4.95 -16.36
C THR A 147 -4.59 -5.10 -14.99
N THR A 148 -3.89 -6.21 -14.76
CA THR A 148 -3.10 -6.42 -13.52
C THR A 148 -1.99 -5.37 -13.39
N TRP A 149 -1.25 -5.08 -14.47
CA TRP A 149 -0.26 -4.00 -14.49
C TRP A 149 -0.85 -2.61 -14.21
N ALA A 150 -2.00 -2.30 -14.81
CA ALA A 150 -2.69 -1.04 -14.55
C ALA A 150 -3.11 -0.91 -13.08
N GLU A 151 -3.49 -2.02 -12.44
CA GLU A 151 -3.78 -2.04 -11.00
C GLU A 151 -2.50 -1.81 -10.16
N ILE A 152 -1.38 -2.45 -10.52
CA ILE A 152 -0.08 -2.23 -9.86
C ILE A 152 0.30 -0.75 -9.92
N GLN A 153 0.23 -0.11 -11.09
CA GLN A 153 0.54 1.32 -11.23
C GLN A 153 -0.36 2.20 -10.36
N LYS A 154 -1.66 1.86 -10.25
CA LYS A 154 -2.58 2.56 -9.33
C LYS A 154 -2.16 2.39 -7.87
N THR A 155 -1.73 1.21 -7.46
CA THR A 155 -1.24 0.99 -6.07
C THR A 155 0.00 1.83 -5.77
N ILE A 156 0.94 1.94 -6.71
CA ILE A 156 2.15 2.77 -6.55
C ILE A 156 1.78 4.25 -6.40
N GLU A 157 0.89 4.77 -7.26
CA GLU A 157 0.46 6.16 -7.19
C GLU A 157 -0.35 6.46 -5.92
N GLN A 158 -1.16 5.50 -5.44
CA GLN A 158 -1.86 5.62 -4.15
C GLN A 158 -0.89 5.67 -2.97
N GLU A 159 0.14 4.83 -2.96
CA GLU A 159 1.18 4.84 -1.93
C GLU A 159 1.91 6.19 -1.91
N ARG A 160 2.35 6.68 -3.08
CA ARG A 160 3.00 7.98 -3.22
C ARG A 160 2.13 9.10 -2.64
N LYS A 161 0.85 9.17 -3.02
CA LYS A 161 -0.08 10.21 -2.52
C LYS A 161 -0.25 10.17 -1.00
N LEU A 162 -0.31 8.97 -0.42
CA LEU A 162 -0.43 8.82 1.03
C LEU A 162 0.83 9.33 1.73
N ILE A 163 2.01 8.91 1.29
CA ILE A 163 3.29 9.36 1.84
C ILE A 163 3.42 10.89 1.75
N THR A 164 3.12 11.48 0.59
CA THR A 164 3.18 12.94 0.42
C THR A 164 2.19 13.66 1.34
N SER A 165 0.93 13.21 1.36
CA SER A 165 -0.11 13.83 2.19
C SER A 165 0.23 13.79 3.69
N GLU A 166 0.89 12.73 4.15
CA GLU A 166 1.30 12.63 5.54
C GLU A 166 2.50 13.51 5.85
N ARG A 167 3.52 13.50 4.99
CA ARG A 167 4.67 14.40 5.16
C ARG A 167 4.22 15.85 5.27
N ASP A 168 3.25 16.25 4.44
CA ASP A 168 2.63 17.58 4.51
C ASP A 168 1.85 17.80 5.81
N ALA A 169 1.14 16.78 6.32
CA ALA A 169 0.41 16.86 7.58
C ALA A 169 1.35 16.97 8.79
N MET A 170 2.44 16.20 8.82
CA MET A 170 3.48 16.25 9.85
C MET A 170 4.23 17.58 9.84
N PHE A 171 4.51 18.13 8.65
CA PHE A 171 5.08 19.47 8.52
C PHE A 171 4.13 20.54 9.07
N LYS A 172 2.83 20.47 8.73
CA LYS A 172 1.81 21.39 9.24
C LYS A 172 1.56 21.26 10.74
N ALA A 173 1.67 20.04 11.29
CA ALA A 173 1.54 19.78 12.72
C ALA A 173 2.79 20.15 13.53
N GLY A 174 3.85 20.66 12.89
CA GLY A 174 5.11 21.04 13.54
C GLY A 174 5.93 19.85 14.05
N THR A 175 5.58 18.62 13.66
CA THR A 175 6.27 17.38 14.07
C THR A 175 7.50 17.09 13.21
N LEU A 176 7.58 17.69 12.02
CA LEU A 176 8.77 17.69 11.17
C LEU A 176 9.19 19.12 10.90
N ILE A 177 10.46 19.43 11.17
CA ILE A 177 11.10 20.67 10.73
C ILE A 177 11.89 20.41 9.45
N SER A 178 11.88 21.37 8.53
CA SER A 178 12.77 21.30 7.36
C SER A 178 14.23 21.39 7.81
N THR A 179 15.16 20.86 7.00
CA THR A 179 16.60 20.96 7.28
C THR A 179 17.05 22.42 7.44
N THR A 180 16.47 23.33 6.65
CA THR A 180 16.74 24.77 6.75
C THR A 180 16.27 25.34 8.09
N GLN A 181 15.06 24.97 8.54
CA GLN A 181 14.55 25.41 9.85
C GLN A 181 15.36 24.82 11.00
N ALA A 182 15.82 23.56 10.88
CA ALA A 182 16.69 22.93 11.87
C ALA A 182 18.03 23.68 11.98
N VAL A 183 18.69 23.97 10.86
CA VAL A 183 19.94 24.75 10.83
C VAL A 183 19.72 26.15 11.41
N HIS A 184 18.62 26.81 11.08
CA HIS A 184 18.32 28.13 11.61
C HIS A 184 18.08 28.11 13.13
N ALA A 185 17.29 27.14 13.63
CA ALA A 185 17.06 26.97 15.06
C ALA A 185 18.36 26.66 15.81
N MET A 186 19.23 25.83 15.25
CA MET A 186 20.53 25.55 15.85
C MET A 186 21.44 26.79 15.85
N ASN A 187 21.46 27.59 14.79
CA ASN A 187 22.25 28.84 14.75
C ASN A 187 21.77 29.84 15.81
N LEU A 188 20.45 29.95 16.04
CA LEU A 188 19.90 30.78 17.10
C LEU A 188 20.31 30.28 18.50
N LEU A 189 20.28 28.96 18.72
CA LEU A 189 20.74 28.34 19.97
C LEU A 189 22.23 28.57 20.22
N VAL A 190 23.08 28.41 19.19
CA VAL A 190 24.52 28.68 19.29
C VAL A 190 24.77 30.16 19.56
N GLY A 191 24.05 31.06 18.88
CA GLY A 191 24.14 32.51 19.13
C GLY A 191 23.79 32.88 20.56
N ALA A 192 22.67 32.36 21.08
CA ALA A 192 22.24 32.59 22.47
C ALA A 192 23.24 32.01 23.49
N ALA A 193 23.81 30.83 23.22
CA ALA A 193 24.84 30.24 24.08
C ALA A 193 26.12 31.09 24.10
N VAL A 194 26.53 31.60 22.94
CA VAL A 194 27.72 32.47 22.78
C VAL A 194 27.53 33.81 23.47
N GLU A 195 26.32 34.37 23.49
CA GLU A 195 26.00 35.66 24.12
C GLU A 195 26.22 35.66 25.64
N HIS A 196 26.18 34.48 26.28
CA HIS A 196 26.45 34.30 27.71
C HIS A 196 27.89 33.87 28.01
N LEU A 197 28.75 33.70 27.01
CA LEU A 197 30.16 33.33 27.18
C LEU A 197 31.05 34.57 27.12
N THR A 198 31.80 34.81 28.20
CA THR A 198 32.75 35.92 28.32
C THR A 198 34.15 35.62 27.77
N ASP A 199 34.49 34.35 27.53
CA ASP A 199 35.80 33.94 26.98
C ASP A 199 35.77 33.86 25.43
N PRO A 200 36.51 34.73 24.72
CA PRO A 200 36.57 34.74 23.26
C PRO A 200 37.10 33.44 22.65
N LYS A 201 38.00 32.73 23.33
CA LYS A 201 38.58 31.48 22.81
C LYS A 201 37.58 30.32 22.90
N ALA A 202 36.75 30.29 23.94
CA ALA A 202 35.69 29.31 24.10
C ALA A 202 34.61 29.47 23.01
N VAL A 203 34.24 30.71 22.69
CA VAL A 203 33.29 31.03 21.61
C VAL A 203 33.78 30.52 20.25
N GLU A 204 35.04 30.80 19.91
CA GLU A 204 35.64 30.39 18.64
C GLU A 204 35.73 28.86 18.52
N ALA A 205 36.09 28.17 19.62
CA ALA A 205 36.14 26.72 19.66
C ALA A 205 34.76 26.07 19.40
N ILE A 206 33.72 26.57 20.07
CA ILE A 206 32.34 26.07 19.92
C ILE A 206 31.83 26.27 18.49
N GLN A 207 32.03 27.47 17.93
CA GLN A 207 31.60 27.77 16.56
C GLN A 207 32.31 26.89 15.52
N ARG A 208 33.61 26.66 15.70
CA ARG A 208 34.41 25.82 14.80
C ARG A 208 33.98 24.36 14.86
N GLN A 209 33.74 23.83 16.07
CA GLN A 209 33.28 22.46 16.28
C GLN A 209 31.86 22.24 15.71
N PHE A 210 31.00 23.24 15.85
CA PHE A 210 29.65 23.22 15.28
C PHE A 210 29.65 23.27 13.75
N ALA A 211 30.48 24.11 13.13
CA ALA A 211 30.65 24.16 11.68
C ALA A 211 31.14 22.81 11.10
N LEU A 212 32.04 22.12 11.82
CA LEU A 212 32.50 20.78 11.44
C LEU A 212 31.37 19.73 11.51
N MET A 213 30.52 19.77 12.54
CA MET A 213 29.37 18.85 12.65
C MET A 213 28.36 19.03 11.51
N ILE A 214 28.01 20.28 11.17
CA ILE A 214 27.13 20.58 10.02
C ILE A 214 27.78 20.14 8.69
N GLY A 215 29.09 20.34 8.55
CA GLY A 215 29.86 19.90 7.39
C GLY A 215 29.84 18.37 7.19
N LYS A 216 30.02 17.60 8.27
CA LYS A 216 29.94 16.13 8.25
C LYS A 216 28.54 15.62 7.89
N GLN A 217 27.48 16.29 8.37
CA GLN A 217 26.11 15.93 8.08
C GLN A 217 25.72 16.15 6.60
N LYS A 218 26.24 17.20 5.95
CA LYS A 218 26.07 17.44 4.50
C LYS A 218 26.76 16.39 3.61
N LEU A 219 27.82 15.75 4.13
CA LEU A 219 28.57 14.71 3.43
C LEU A 219 28.07 13.28 3.73
N GLY A 220 27.05 13.12 4.59
CA GLY A 220 26.50 11.81 4.94
C GLY A 220 27.44 10.91 5.75
N ILE A 221 28.50 11.47 6.35
CA ILE A 221 29.47 10.71 7.15
C ILE A 221 29.06 10.82 8.62
N THR A 222 28.31 9.83 9.10
CA THR A 222 28.17 9.58 10.54
C THR A 222 29.32 8.68 10.96
N ASP A 223 30.35 9.26 11.60
CA ASP A 223 31.37 8.45 12.28
C ASP A 223 30.67 7.68 13.42
N VAL A 224 30.43 6.39 13.20
CA VAL A 224 30.21 5.43 14.28
C VAL A 224 31.59 5.08 14.79
N THR A 225 32.11 5.85 15.74
CA THR A 225 33.25 5.40 16.53
C THR A 225 32.73 4.43 17.57
N GLU A 226 32.98 3.15 17.30
CA GLU A 226 32.90 2.02 18.22
C GLU A 226 33.57 2.40 19.55
N ASN A 227 32.82 2.29 20.63
CA ASN A 227 33.33 2.38 21.98
C ASN A 227 33.69 0.95 22.41
N GLU A 228 34.85 0.46 21.98
CA GLU A 228 35.58 -0.58 22.72
C GLU A 228 36.48 0.13 23.73
N SER A 229 35.92 0.34 24.92
CA SER A 229 36.71 0.54 26.13
C SER A 229 36.63 -0.76 26.93
N ASP A 230 37.78 -1.42 27.01
CA ASP A 230 38.15 -2.40 28.04
C ASP A 230 37.48 -2.11 29.38
N GLU A 231 36.90 -3.15 29.98
CA GLU A 231 36.91 -3.31 31.43
C GLU A 231 36.80 -4.81 31.79
N SER A 232 37.91 -5.34 32.34
CA SER A 232 38.13 -6.61 33.07
C SER A 232 38.71 -7.79 32.28
#